data_AF-A0A2N2AH30-F1
#
_entry.id   AF-A0A2N2AH30-F1
#
_cell.length_a   1.000
_cell.length_b   1.000
_cell.length_c   1.000
_cell.angle_alpha   90.00
_cell.angle_beta   90.00
_cell.angle_gamma   90.00
#
_symmetry.space_group_name_H-M   'P 1'
#
loop_
_entity.id
_entity.type
_entity.pdbx_description
1 polymer ?
#
loop_
_entity_poly.entity_id
_entity_poly.type
_entity_poly.pdbx_seq_one_letter_code
_entity_poly.pdbx_strand_id
1 'polypeptide(L)'
;MKTQQDKKNSTGKKGKNKKKKKPLTPVDKFKIEVAKELGLWPKVKQVGWAGLSAAETGQVGGYMTRKLRKKKLKNLNEYQALQMKRQKQQ
;
A
#
# COMPACT_ATOMS: atom_id res chain seq x y z
N MET A 1 -24.11 21.40 -14.30
CA MET A 1 -23.10 20.94 -13.33
C MET A 1 -23.64 19.69 -12.64
N LYS A 2 -23.05 18.51 -12.83
CA LYS A 2 -23.55 17.27 -12.18
C LYS A 2 -22.93 17.14 -10.79
N THR A 3 -23.70 17.49 -9.77
CA THR A 3 -23.43 17.19 -8.35
C THR A 3 -24.02 15.82 -8.04
N GLN A 4 -23.20 14.81 -7.72
CA GLN A 4 -23.70 13.56 -7.13
C GLN A 4 -22.72 12.95 -6.12
N GLN A 5 -23.00 13.25 -4.84
CA GLN A 5 -23.10 12.28 -3.75
C GLN A 5 -21.88 11.40 -3.45
N ASP A 6 -20.97 11.92 -2.62
CA ASP A 6 -20.07 11.13 -1.78
C ASP A 6 -20.90 10.50 -0.66
N LYS A 7 -21.55 9.37 -0.96
CA LYS A 7 -22.43 8.66 -0.02
C LYS A 7 -21.63 8.19 1.22
N LYS A 8 -22.13 8.62 2.38
CA LYS A 8 -21.99 7.98 3.70
C LYS A 8 -21.82 6.46 3.59
N ASN A 9 -20.87 5.90 4.33
CA ASN A 9 -21.21 4.69 5.09
C ASN A 9 -20.49 4.66 6.43
N SER A 10 -21.26 5.01 7.46
CA SER A 10 -21.01 4.69 8.86
C SER A 10 -21.21 3.19 9.04
N THR A 11 -20.24 2.43 9.52
CA THR A 11 -20.48 1.17 10.26
C THR A 11 -19.18 0.56 10.81
N GLY A 12 -19.21 0.17 12.08
CA GLY A 12 -18.62 -1.11 12.48
C GLY A 12 -17.16 -1.16 12.94
N LYS A 13 -16.92 -0.71 14.17
CA LYS A 13 -16.13 -1.36 15.25
C LYS A 13 -15.31 -2.65 14.94
N LYS A 14 -14.15 -2.71 15.61
CA LYS A 14 -13.28 -3.87 15.98
C LYS A 14 -12.15 -4.19 15.00
N GLY A 15 -10.90 -4.37 15.42
CA GLY A 15 -10.37 -4.44 16.77
C GLY A 15 -8.85 -4.55 16.69
N LYS A 16 -8.18 -3.99 17.70
CA LYS A 16 -6.74 -4.12 17.92
C LYS A 16 -6.40 -5.60 18.06
N ASN A 17 -6.03 -6.29 16.98
CA ASN A 17 -5.48 -7.63 17.09
C ASN A 17 -3.96 -7.55 16.93
N LYS A 18 -3.28 -7.56 18.09
CA LYS A 18 -1.83 -7.71 18.24
C LYS A 18 -1.39 -9.02 17.59
N LYS A 19 -1.19 -9.06 16.27
CA LYS A 19 -0.62 -10.22 15.60
C LYS A 19 0.88 -10.00 15.44
N LYS A 20 1.61 -10.69 16.33
CA LYS A 20 3.04 -11.07 16.32
C LYS A 20 3.90 -10.33 15.30
N LYS A 21 4.91 -9.58 15.78
CA LYS A 21 5.93 -8.88 14.97
C LYS A 21 6.65 -9.85 14.02
N LYS A 22 6.02 -10.20 12.90
CA LYS A 22 6.71 -10.71 11.73
C LYS A 22 7.57 -9.56 11.22
N PRO A 23 8.82 -9.80 10.78
CA PRO A 23 9.63 -8.74 10.20
C PRO A 23 8.79 -8.06 9.12
N LEU A 24 8.61 -6.72 9.23
CA LEU A 24 7.83 -5.96 8.26
C LEU A 24 8.33 -6.35 6.88
N THR A 25 7.49 -7.05 6.11
CA THR A 25 7.95 -7.52 4.81
C THR A 25 8.17 -6.28 3.94
N PRO A 26 9.12 -6.30 3.02
CA PRO A 26 9.36 -5.15 2.14
C PRO A 26 8.14 -4.83 1.29
N VAL A 27 7.29 -5.83 1.05
CA VAL A 27 5.98 -5.66 0.43
C VAL A 27 5.12 -4.71 1.26
N ASP A 28 5.10 -4.84 2.59
CA ASP A 28 4.37 -3.93 3.48
C ASP A 28 4.93 -2.52 3.41
N LYS A 29 6.26 -2.37 3.49
CA LYS A 29 6.93 -1.05 3.37
C LYS A 29 6.62 -0.39 2.04
N PHE A 30 6.69 -1.15 0.97
CA PHE A 30 6.45 -0.67 -0.39
C PHE A 30 4.98 -0.29 -0.60
N LYS A 31 4.03 -1.08 -0.09
CA LYS A 31 2.61 -0.71 -0.08
C LYS A 31 2.39 0.60 0.68
N ILE A 32 3.02 0.77 1.84
CA ILE A 32 2.96 2.01 2.63
C ILE A 32 3.52 3.20 1.84
N GLU A 33 4.67 3.06 1.18
CA GLU A 33 5.24 4.11 0.32
C GLU A 33 4.29 4.50 -0.80
N VAL A 34 3.74 3.52 -1.52
CA VAL A 34 2.80 3.77 -2.62
C VAL A 34 1.52 4.43 -2.12
N ALA A 35 0.99 4.01 -0.98
CA ALA A 35 -0.18 4.67 -0.39
C ALA A 35 0.12 6.11 0.04
N LYS A 36 1.34 6.41 0.51
CA LYS A 36 1.75 7.78 0.85
C LYS A 36 1.86 8.66 -0.40
N GLU A 37 2.51 8.15 -1.45
CA GLU A 37 2.64 8.83 -2.76
C GLU A 37 1.28 9.12 -3.40
N LEU A 38 0.34 8.17 -3.31
CA LEU A 38 -1.01 8.34 -3.85
C LEU A 38 -1.96 9.14 -2.94
N GLY A 39 -1.50 9.59 -1.76
CA GLY A 39 -2.35 10.29 -0.80
C GLY A 39 -3.40 9.41 -0.10
N LEU A 40 -3.35 8.10 -0.31
CA LEU A 40 -4.27 7.12 0.29
C LEU A 40 -3.86 6.67 1.70
N TRP A 41 -2.64 7.02 2.14
CA TRP A 41 -2.14 6.70 3.47
C TRP A 41 -3.06 7.08 4.65
N PRO A 42 -3.59 8.31 4.74
CA PRO A 42 -4.53 8.67 5.81
C PRO A 42 -5.79 7.78 5.78
N LYS A 43 -6.30 7.47 4.60
CA LYS A 43 -7.46 6.59 4.41
C LYS A 43 -7.14 5.17 4.86
N VAL A 44 -6.02 4.59 4.42
CA VAL A 44 -5.53 3.27 4.88
C VAL A 44 -5.37 3.22 6.40
N LYS A 45 -4.86 4.29 7.02
CA LYS A 45 -4.72 4.35 8.48
C LYS A 45 -6.07 4.39 9.20
N GLN A 46 -7.08 4.97 8.56
CA GLN A 46 -8.43 5.13 9.10
C GLN A 46 -9.32 3.90 8.89
N VAL A 47 -9.37 3.35 7.66
CA VAL A 47 -10.26 2.23 7.28
C VAL A 47 -9.53 0.91 7.04
N GLY A 48 -8.19 0.91 7.03
CA GLY A 48 -7.38 -0.26 6.68
C GLY A 48 -7.30 -0.51 5.17
N TRP A 49 -6.48 -1.49 4.79
CA TRP A 49 -6.39 -1.92 3.38
C TRP A 49 -7.68 -2.54 2.85
N ALA A 50 -8.46 -3.19 3.72
CA ALA A 50 -9.74 -3.80 3.35
C ALA A 50 -10.88 -2.77 3.16
N GLY A 51 -10.70 -1.53 3.63
CA GLY A 51 -11.68 -0.45 3.50
C GLY A 51 -11.44 0.49 2.32
N LEU A 52 -10.37 0.27 1.53
CA LEU A 52 -10.14 1.01 0.29
C LEU A 52 -11.11 0.55 -0.79
N SER A 53 -11.47 1.47 -1.68
CA SER A 53 -12.23 1.10 -2.88
C SER A 53 -11.38 0.24 -3.83
N ALA A 54 -12.06 -0.50 -4.71
CA ALA A 54 -11.39 -1.29 -5.75
C ALA A 54 -10.53 -0.39 -6.67
N ALA A 55 -10.98 0.84 -6.95
CA ALA A 55 -10.23 1.81 -7.73
C ALA A 55 -8.91 2.21 -7.05
N GLU A 56 -8.97 2.57 -5.76
CA GLU A 56 -7.80 2.98 -4.97
C GLU A 56 -6.81 1.83 -4.78
N THR A 57 -7.32 0.65 -4.43
CA THR A 57 -6.50 -0.57 -4.27
C THR A 57 -5.87 -0.98 -5.60
N GLY A 58 -6.62 -0.85 -6.70
CA GLY A 58 -6.15 -1.10 -8.06
C GLY A 58 -5.05 -0.12 -8.50
N GLN A 59 -5.17 1.17 -8.14
CA GLN A 59 -4.12 2.15 -8.39
C GLN A 59 -2.82 1.84 -7.64
N VAL A 60 -2.92 1.44 -6.35
CA VAL A 60 -1.75 1.00 -5.56
C VAL A 60 -1.08 -0.22 -6.20
N GLY A 61 -1.87 -1.24 -6.57
CA GLY A 61 -1.37 -2.45 -7.22
C GLY A 61 -0.74 -2.19 -8.59
N GLY A 62 -1.39 -1.35 -9.41
CA GLY A 62 -0.88 -0.97 -10.73
C GLY A 62 0.41 -0.17 -10.66
N TYR A 63 0.52 0.77 -9.71
CA TYR A 63 1.74 1.53 -9.47
C TYR A 63 2.90 0.61 -9.06
N MET A 64 2.61 -0.35 -8.18
CA MET A 64 3.55 -1.36 -7.73
C MET A 64 4.10 -2.19 -8.89
N THR A 65 3.20 -2.76 -9.71
CA THR A 65 3.58 -3.50 -10.92
C THR A 65 4.38 -2.65 -11.90
N ARG A 66 3.99 -1.37 -12.11
CA ARG A 66 4.71 -0.44 -12.98
C ARG A 66 6.14 -0.19 -12.49
N LYS A 67 6.35 -0.06 -11.18
CA LYS A 67 7.68 0.16 -10.57
C LYS A 67 8.56 -1.09 -10.64
N LEU A 68 7.98 -2.29 -10.50
CA LEU A 68 8.69 -3.56 -10.74
C LEU A 68 9.12 -3.68 -12.22
N ARG A 69 8.21 -3.42 -13.15
CA ARG A 69 8.48 -3.48 -14.60
C ARG A 69 9.56 -2.49 -15.02
N LYS A 70 9.54 -1.25 -14.51
CA LYS A 70 10.58 -0.25 -14.77
C LYS A 70 11.98 -0.71 -14.34
N LYS A 71 12.07 -1.47 -13.24
CA LYS A 71 13.32 -2.00 -12.71
C LYS A 71 13.71 -3.37 -13.29
N LYS A 72 12.96 -3.88 -14.28
CA LYS A 72 13.11 -5.23 -14.85
C LYS A 72 13.07 -6.34 -13.79
N LEU A 73 12.28 -6.15 -12.74
CA LEU A 73 12.16 -7.10 -11.63
C LEU A 73 11.00 -8.05 -11.92
N LYS A 74 11.25 -9.35 -11.71
CA LYS A 74 10.23 -10.39 -11.87
C LYS A 74 9.35 -10.50 -10.64
N ASN A 75 9.87 -10.15 -9.47
CA ASN A 75 9.17 -10.29 -8.20
C ASN A 75 9.61 -9.22 -7.17
N LEU A 76 8.89 -9.18 -6.05
CA LEU A 76 9.16 -8.26 -4.95
C LEU A 76 10.43 -8.61 -4.17
N ASN A 77 10.86 -9.86 -4.23
CA ASN A 77 12.09 -10.32 -3.57
C ASN A 77 13.32 -9.68 -4.22
N GLU A 78 13.36 -9.57 -5.55
CA GLU A 78 14.44 -8.85 -6.24
C GLU A 78 14.41 -7.35 -5.92
N TYR A 79 13.22 -6.74 -5.79
CA TYR A 79 13.09 -5.34 -5.35
C TYR A 79 13.68 -5.13 -3.95
N GLN A 80 13.42 -6.07 -3.04
CA GLN A 80 13.96 -6.06 -1.69
C GLN A 80 15.49 -6.17 -1.69
N ALA A 81 16.05 -7.10 -2.46
CA ALA A 81 17.49 -7.30 -2.55
C ALA A 81 18.20 -6.02 -3.05
N LEU A 82 17.62 -5.33 -4.04
CA LEU A 82 18.15 -4.05 -4.55
C LEU A 82 18.11 -2.94 -3.50
N GLN A 83 17.04 -2.83 -2.71
CA GLN A 83 16.97 -1.81 -1.66
C GLN A 83 17.94 -2.08 -0.52
N MET A 84 18.09 -3.33 -0.10
CA MET A 84 19.04 -3.73 0.95
C MET A 84 20.49 -3.48 0.50
N LYS A 85 20.81 -3.77 -0.77
CA LYS A 85 22.12 -3.44 -1.37
C LYS A 85 22.42 -1.94 -1.33
N ARG A 86 21.41 -1.10 -1.60
CA ARG A 86 21.57 0.37 -1.55
C ARG A 86 21.79 0.90 -0.14
N GLN A 87 21.17 0.29 0.88
CA GLN A 87 21.35 0.71 2.28
C GLN A 87 22.65 0.24 2.91
N LYS A 88 23.28 -0.83 2.41
CA LYS A 88 24.57 -1.33 2.89
C LYS A 88 25.79 -0.59 2.33
N GLN A 89 25.58 0.30 1.36
CA GLN A 89 26.64 1.10 0.73
C GLN A 89 26.67 2.54 1.22
N GLN A 90 25.85 2.87 2.21
CA GLN A 90 25.93 4.10 3.01
C GLN A 90 26.33 3.72 4.42
#